data_AF-A0A0A2LTA9-F1
#
_entry.id   AF-A0A0A2LTA9-F1
#
_cell.length_a   1.000
_cell.length_b   1.000
_cell.length_c   1.000
_cell.angle_alpha   90.00
_cell.angle_beta   90.00
_cell.angle_gamma   90.00
#
_symmetry.space_group_name_H-M   'P 1'
#
loop_
_entity.id
_entity.type
_entity.pdbx_description
1 polymer ?
#
loop_
_entity_poly.entity_id
_entity_poly.type
_entity_poly.pdbx_seq_one_letter_code
_entity_poly.pdbx_strand_id
1 'polypeptide(L)'
;MILRKLFGFGSNKNNTVNTLNSDPEIKKLLESLKSGMIAFIESGEGGYTKKDVYKCITLLNAFLNNLSQSGNKDEGMTIVKDVVLKINELNTNCGEELIETEEREQIAEIIILAGHLKGYNTRDEDITEEWREW
;
A
#
# COMPACT_ATOMS: atom_id res chain seq x y z
N MET A 1 5.12 23.06 55.54
CA MET A 1 4.18 22.89 54.42
C MET A 1 4.91 22.12 53.33
N ILE A 2 4.62 20.81 53.30
CA ILE A 2 4.78 19.77 52.27
C ILE A 2 5.87 19.94 51.18
N LEU A 3 6.80 18.98 51.21
CA LEU A 3 7.76 18.56 50.18
C LEU A 3 7.08 17.72 49.07
N ARG A 4 7.73 17.67 47.87
CA ARG A 4 7.52 16.75 46.70
C ARG A 4 6.51 17.27 45.67
N LYS A 5 6.72 17.18 44.35
CA LYS A 5 7.51 16.22 43.55
C LYS A 5 7.80 16.85 42.17
N LEU A 6 9.05 16.77 41.71
CA LEU A 6 9.38 16.76 40.29
C LEU A 6 8.61 15.59 39.64
N PHE A 7 7.89 15.86 38.56
CA PHE A 7 7.60 14.87 37.54
C PHE A 7 7.96 15.47 36.19
N GLY A 8 9.14 15.08 35.71
CA GLY A 8 9.40 15.09 34.29
C GLY A 8 8.49 14.05 33.65
N PHE A 9 7.68 14.48 32.70
CA PHE A 9 7.19 13.56 31.68
C PHE A 9 8.27 13.47 30.61
N GLY A 10 9.23 12.59 30.87
CA GLY A 10 9.99 12.01 29.78
C GLY A 10 8.99 11.25 28.90
N SER A 11 8.65 11.82 27.74
CA SER A 11 8.10 11.01 26.66
C SER A 11 9.26 10.21 26.08
N ASN A 12 9.56 9.07 26.72
CA ASN A 12 10.29 8.02 26.06
C ASN A 12 9.29 7.30 25.14
N LYS A 13 9.18 7.79 23.91
CA LYS A 13 8.78 6.95 22.79
C LYS A 13 10.05 6.71 21.99
N ASN A 14 10.65 5.55 22.18
CA ASN A 14 11.49 4.96 21.14
C ASN A 14 10.61 4.85 19.90
N ASN A 15 10.60 5.91 19.11
CA ASN A 15 9.74 6.11 17.96
C ASN A 15 10.39 5.37 16.79
N THR A 16 10.49 4.05 16.87
CA THR A 16 10.56 3.23 15.65
C THR A 16 9.21 3.41 15.00
N VAL A 17 9.10 4.41 14.12
CA VAL A 17 8.01 4.52 13.17
C VAL A 17 8.04 3.22 12.38
N ASN A 18 7.23 2.25 12.81
CA ASN A 18 7.10 0.98 12.10
C ASN A 18 6.29 1.31 10.86
N THR A 19 7.01 1.65 9.80
CA THR A 19 6.44 2.02 8.51
C THR A 19 5.93 0.75 7.84
N LEU A 20 4.71 0.77 7.29
CA LEU A 20 4.09 -0.42 6.68
C LEU A 20 4.94 -1.00 5.54
N ASN A 21 5.70 -0.15 4.84
CA ASN A 21 6.66 -0.57 3.81
C ASN A 21 7.87 -1.34 4.36
N SER A 22 8.07 -1.38 5.68
CA SER A 22 9.13 -2.16 6.32
C SER A 22 8.71 -3.58 6.66
N ASP A 23 7.41 -3.88 6.65
CA ASP A 23 6.85 -5.19 6.95
C ASP A 23 7.37 -6.26 5.96
N PRO A 24 7.85 -7.43 6.44
CA PRO A 24 8.44 -8.44 5.57
C PRO A 24 7.47 -9.04 4.55
N GLU A 25 6.20 -9.21 4.89
CA GLU A 25 5.18 -9.79 4.01
C GLU A 25 4.82 -8.79 2.91
N ILE A 26 4.59 -7.52 3.28
CA ILE A 26 4.37 -6.43 2.31
C ILE A 26 5.56 -6.27 1.37
N LYS A 27 6.80 -6.31 1.89
CA LYS A 27 8.01 -6.23 1.04
C LYS A 27 8.07 -7.37 0.04
N LYS A 28 7.78 -8.60 0.48
CA LYS A 28 7.80 -9.77 -0.39
C LYS A 28 6.74 -9.64 -1.49
N LEU A 29 5.54 -9.17 -1.17
CA LEU A 29 4.47 -8.94 -2.15
C LEU A 29 4.86 -7.87 -3.17
N LEU A 30 5.41 -6.73 -2.72
CA LEU A 30 5.87 -5.67 -3.62
C LEU A 30 6.97 -6.13 -4.58
N GLU A 31 7.98 -6.87 -4.08
CA GLU A 31 9.06 -7.39 -4.93
C GLU A 31 8.56 -8.48 -5.89
N SER A 32 7.62 -9.33 -5.45
CA SER A 32 6.97 -10.33 -6.30
C SER A 32 6.20 -9.68 -7.45
N LEU A 33 5.31 -8.73 -7.13
CA LEU A 33 4.54 -7.95 -8.10
C LEU A 33 5.44 -7.28 -9.13
N LYS A 34 6.43 -6.52 -8.65
CA LYS A 34 7.39 -5.82 -9.52
C LYS A 34 8.14 -6.78 -10.43
N SER A 35 8.62 -7.90 -9.89
CA SER A 35 9.41 -8.87 -10.66
C SER A 35 8.56 -9.58 -11.70
N GLY A 36 7.32 -9.94 -11.37
CA GLY A 36 6.35 -10.53 -12.29
C GLY A 36 6.08 -9.61 -13.48
N MET A 37 5.70 -8.36 -13.21
CA MET A 37 5.43 -7.37 -14.26
C MET A 37 6.65 -7.09 -15.15
N ILE A 38 7.85 -7.02 -14.57
CA ILE A 38 9.09 -6.84 -15.35
C ILE A 38 9.37 -8.06 -16.24
N ALA A 39 9.20 -9.27 -15.71
CA ALA A 39 9.41 -10.50 -16.46
C ALA A 39 8.43 -10.62 -17.65
N PHE A 40 7.17 -10.19 -17.46
CA PHE A 40 6.17 -10.16 -18.52
C PHE A 40 6.52 -9.16 -19.65
N ILE A 41 7.06 -7.99 -19.31
CA ILE A 41 7.60 -7.08 -20.34
C ILE A 41 8.77 -7.73 -21.09
N GLU A 42 9.65 -8.45 -20.37
CA GLU A 42 10.85 -9.06 -20.95
C GLU A 42 10.56 -10.28 -21.82
N SER A 43 9.40 -10.93 -21.69
CA SER A 43 8.93 -11.95 -22.64
C SER A 43 8.45 -11.35 -23.97
N GLY A 44 8.25 -10.02 -24.04
CA GLY A 44 7.78 -9.32 -25.23
C GLY A 44 6.25 -9.28 -25.36
N GLU A 45 5.53 -9.58 -24.29
CA GLU A 45 4.06 -9.77 -24.31
C GLU A 45 3.27 -8.60 -23.71
N GLY A 46 3.91 -7.55 -23.17
CA GLY A 46 3.23 -6.41 -22.55
C GLY A 46 3.25 -5.12 -23.36
N GLY A 47 2.11 -4.41 -23.45
CA GLY A 47 1.99 -3.06 -24.03
C GLY A 47 2.29 -1.92 -23.06
N TYR A 48 2.78 -2.22 -21.86
CA TYR A 48 3.29 -1.25 -20.89
C TYR A 48 4.81 -1.30 -20.74
N THR A 49 5.39 -0.28 -20.12
CA THR A 49 6.85 -0.17 -19.97
C THR A 49 7.30 -0.41 -18.54
N LYS A 50 8.61 -0.67 -18.35
CA LYS A 50 9.22 -0.70 -17.01
C LYS A 50 8.95 0.58 -16.23
N LYS A 51 8.84 1.74 -16.91
CA LYS A 51 8.50 3.02 -16.28
C LYS A 51 7.11 2.97 -15.63
N ASP A 52 6.15 2.29 -16.26
CA ASP A 52 4.78 2.18 -15.75
C ASP A 52 4.72 1.23 -14.56
N VAL A 53 5.47 0.13 -14.58
CA VAL A 53 5.68 -0.72 -13.39
C VAL A 53 6.24 0.08 -12.23
N TYR A 54 7.29 0.89 -12.46
CA TYR A 54 7.85 1.72 -11.40
C TYR A 54 6.86 2.78 -10.88
N LYS A 55 5.96 3.31 -11.71
CA LYS A 55 4.87 4.18 -11.24
C LYS A 55 3.90 3.43 -10.34
N CYS A 56 3.48 2.22 -10.72
CA CYS A 56 2.60 1.38 -9.91
C CYS A 56 3.22 1.11 -8.53
N ILE A 57 4.47 0.64 -8.48
CA ILE A 57 5.20 0.40 -7.23
C ILE A 57 5.38 1.69 -6.41
N THR A 58 5.56 2.83 -7.07
CA THR A 58 5.66 4.13 -6.39
C THR A 58 4.33 4.53 -5.74
N LEU A 59 3.20 4.31 -6.43
CA LEU A 59 1.86 4.56 -5.89
C LEU A 59 1.59 3.71 -4.65
N LEU A 60 1.92 2.42 -4.71
CA LEU A 60 1.77 1.51 -3.57
C LEU A 60 2.66 1.91 -2.39
N ASN A 61 3.92 2.28 -2.63
CA ASN A 61 4.80 2.77 -1.56
C ASN A 61 4.29 4.09 -0.93
N ALA A 62 3.77 5.01 -1.74
CA ALA A 62 3.16 6.24 -1.24
C ALA A 62 1.90 5.94 -0.41
N PHE A 63 1.05 5.02 -0.86
CA PHE A 63 -0.08 4.51 -0.12
C PHE A 63 0.34 3.96 1.25
N LEU A 64 1.32 3.05 1.29
CA LEU A 64 1.82 2.46 2.54
C LEU A 64 2.34 3.52 3.51
N ASN A 65 3.07 4.52 3.00
CA ASN A 65 3.53 5.63 3.81
C ASN A 65 2.36 6.46 4.37
N ASN A 66 1.40 6.83 3.53
CA ASN A 66 0.27 7.65 3.93
C ASN A 66 -0.64 6.92 4.93
N LEU A 67 -0.94 5.64 4.67
CA LEU A 67 -1.71 4.80 5.59
C LEU A 67 -0.95 4.59 6.90
N SER A 68 0.39 4.52 6.87
CA SER A 68 1.19 4.48 8.10
C SER A 68 1.01 5.72 8.99
N GLN A 69 0.57 6.84 8.42
CA GLN A 69 0.39 8.12 9.10
C GLN A 69 -1.07 8.45 9.43
N SER A 70 -2.05 7.70 8.90
CA SER A 70 -3.47 7.95 9.19
C SER A 70 -3.80 7.73 10.66
N GLY A 71 -4.70 8.57 11.19
CA GLY A 71 -5.10 8.57 12.60
C GLY A 71 -6.29 7.66 12.90
N ASN A 72 -7.13 7.35 11.91
CA ASN A 72 -8.37 6.58 12.07
C ASN A 72 -8.77 5.86 10.78
N LYS A 73 -9.80 5.00 10.89
CA LYS A 73 -10.29 4.18 9.77
C LYS A 73 -10.82 5.04 8.61
N ASP A 74 -11.54 6.13 8.87
CA ASP A 74 -12.14 6.95 7.82
C ASP A 74 -11.07 7.64 6.95
N GLU A 75 -10.02 8.19 7.58
CA GLU A 75 -8.84 8.68 6.89
C GLU A 75 -8.15 7.55 6.10
N GLY A 76 -8.02 6.37 6.70
CA GLY A 76 -7.46 5.20 6.06
C GLY A 76 -8.21 4.77 4.80
N MET A 77 -9.55 4.74 4.85
CA MET A 77 -10.39 4.38 3.69
C MET A 77 -10.33 5.44 2.60
N THR A 78 -10.16 6.71 2.95
CA THR A 78 -9.90 7.78 1.96
C THR A 78 -8.59 7.51 1.21
N ILE A 79 -7.53 7.12 1.94
CA ILE A 79 -6.22 6.79 1.36
C ILE A 79 -6.30 5.53 0.49
N VAL A 80 -7.08 4.53 0.89
CA VAL A 80 -7.33 3.30 0.10
C VAL A 80 -8.04 3.64 -1.21
N LYS A 81 -9.14 4.38 -1.15
CA LYS A 81 -9.85 4.85 -2.33
C LYS A 81 -8.91 5.60 -3.29
N ASP A 82 -8.14 6.53 -2.76
CA ASP A 82 -7.23 7.35 -3.57
C ASP A 82 -6.18 6.52 -4.30
N VAL A 83 -5.63 5.47 -3.68
CA VAL A 83 -4.65 4.61 -4.37
C VAL A 83 -5.31 3.74 -5.43
N VAL A 84 -6.49 3.18 -5.15
CA VAL A 84 -7.23 2.35 -6.11
C VAL A 84 -7.55 3.14 -7.37
N LEU A 85 -8.09 4.37 -7.22
CA LEU A 85 -8.43 5.21 -8.36
C LEU A 85 -7.19 5.61 -9.20
N LYS A 86 -6.05 5.89 -8.55
CA LYS A 86 -4.79 6.19 -9.26
C LYS A 86 -4.23 4.97 -9.99
N ILE A 87 -4.45 3.77 -9.46
CA ILE A 87 -4.05 2.53 -10.09
C ILE A 87 -4.96 2.22 -11.30
N ASN A 88 -6.28 2.41 -11.19
CA ASN A 88 -7.19 2.32 -12.34
C ASN A 88 -6.74 3.30 -13.45
N GLU A 89 -6.51 4.57 -13.11
CA GLU A 89 -6.05 5.59 -14.08
C GLU A 89 -4.72 5.19 -14.73
N LEU A 90 -3.79 4.60 -13.97
CA LEU A 90 -2.54 4.10 -14.52
C LEU A 90 -2.77 2.94 -15.49
N ASN A 91 -3.68 2.00 -15.18
CA ASN A 91 -4.03 0.89 -16.06
C ASN A 91 -4.63 1.40 -17.38
N THR A 92 -5.58 2.33 -17.31
CA THR A 92 -6.19 2.96 -18.49
C THR A 92 -5.14 3.68 -19.35
N ASN A 93 -4.18 4.37 -18.73
CA ASN A 93 -3.07 5.01 -19.46
C ASN A 93 -2.13 4.00 -20.13
N CYS A 94 -2.16 2.74 -19.72
CA CYS A 94 -1.46 1.62 -20.32
C CYS A 94 -2.35 0.79 -21.26
N GLY A 95 -3.54 1.27 -21.63
CA GLY A 95 -4.46 0.56 -22.51
C GLY A 95 -5.13 -0.65 -21.87
N GLU A 96 -5.25 -0.66 -20.54
CA GLU A 96 -5.76 -1.77 -19.73
C GLU A 96 -4.90 -3.04 -19.75
N GLU A 97 -3.63 -2.94 -20.15
CA GLU A 97 -2.70 -4.07 -20.22
C GLU A 97 -1.75 -4.17 -19.01
N LEU A 98 -1.79 -3.21 -18.07
CA LEU A 98 -0.84 -3.17 -16.95
C LEU A 98 -1.24 -4.16 -15.84
N ILE A 99 -2.53 -4.34 -15.58
CA ILE A 99 -3.05 -5.15 -14.48
C ILE A 99 -3.82 -6.34 -15.04
N GLU A 100 -3.13 -7.48 -15.11
CA GLU A 100 -3.75 -8.78 -15.39
C GLU A 100 -4.25 -9.43 -14.10
N THR A 101 -4.84 -10.63 -14.21
CA THR A 101 -5.48 -11.33 -13.08
C THR A 101 -4.53 -11.55 -11.88
N GLU A 102 -3.25 -11.86 -12.10
CA GLU A 102 -2.32 -12.09 -10.99
C GLU A 102 -1.93 -10.78 -10.29
N GLU A 103 -1.63 -9.73 -11.05
CA GLU A 103 -1.33 -8.38 -10.53
C GLU A 103 -2.52 -7.82 -9.75
N ARG A 104 -3.74 -8.07 -10.25
CA ARG A 104 -5.02 -7.81 -9.60
C ARG A 104 -5.01 -8.35 -8.17
N GLU A 105 -4.83 -9.66 -8.02
CA GLU A 105 -4.86 -10.31 -6.69
C GLU A 105 -3.75 -9.80 -5.77
N GLN A 106 -2.53 -9.61 -6.29
CA GLN A 106 -1.40 -9.14 -5.50
C GLN A 106 -1.56 -7.68 -5.03
N ILE A 107 -2.08 -6.78 -5.86
CA ILE A 107 -2.33 -5.38 -5.50
C ILE A 107 -3.39 -5.30 -4.39
N ALA A 108 -4.48 -6.06 -4.51
CA ALA A 108 -5.49 -6.12 -3.45
C ALA A 108 -4.91 -6.66 -2.14
N GLU A 109 -4.16 -7.76 -2.18
CA GLU A 109 -3.55 -8.35 -0.98
C GLU A 109 -2.64 -7.35 -0.26
N ILE A 110 -1.83 -6.58 -1.00
CA ILE A 110 -0.98 -5.53 -0.40
C ILE A 110 -1.83 -4.49 0.34
N ILE A 111 -2.92 -4.02 -0.26
CA ILE A 111 -3.78 -2.97 0.31
C ILE A 111 -4.55 -3.51 1.52
N ILE A 112 -5.13 -4.70 1.40
CA ILE A 112 -5.89 -5.39 2.46
C ILE A 112 -4.99 -5.68 3.66
N LEU A 113 -3.79 -6.22 3.42
CA LEU A 113 -2.82 -6.52 4.47
C LEU A 113 -2.38 -5.23 5.18
N ALA A 114 -2.11 -4.16 4.44
CA ALA A 114 -1.73 -2.87 5.02
C ALA A 114 -2.84 -2.29 5.92
N GLY A 115 -4.09 -2.36 5.48
CA GLY A 115 -5.24 -1.95 6.29
C GLY A 115 -5.43 -2.85 7.52
N HIS A 116 -5.22 -4.17 7.37
CA HIS A 116 -5.30 -5.13 8.47
C HIS A 116 -4.25 -4.87 9.55
N LEU A 117 -2.99 -4.65 9.15
CA LEU A 117 -1.90 -4.28 10.05
C LEU A 117 -2.16 -2.95 10.77
N LYS A 118 -2.97 -2.08 10.16
CA LYS A 118 -3.46 -0.84 10.78
C LYS A 118 -4.68 -1.00 11.67
N GLY A 119 -5.33 -2.15 11.65
CA GLY A 119 -6.55 -2.42 12.39
C GLY A 119 -7.80 -1.78 11.76
N TYR A 120 -7.79 -1.50 10.46
CA TYR A 120 -8.92 -0.88 9.76
C TYR A 120 -9.87 -1.90 9.11
N ASN A 121 -9.41 -3.13 8.89
CA ASN A 121 -10.19 -4.21 8.32
C ASN A 121 -9.73 -5.58 8.85
N THR A 122 -10.57 -6.60 8.65
CA THR A 122 -10.12 -8.00 8.83
C THR A 122 -9.27 -8.44 7.64
N ARG A 123 -8.54 -9.54 7.78
CA ARG A 123 -7.68 -10.06 6.71
C ARG A 123 -8.46 -10.54 5.48
N ASP A 124 -9.74 -10.86 5.65
CA ASP A 124 -10.62 -11.36 4.59
C ASP A 124 -11.58 -10.28 4.03
N GLU A 125 -11.51 -9.05 4.55
CA GLU A 125 -12.35 -7.92 4.11
C GLU A 125 -11.66 -7.17 2.96
N ASP A 126 -12.19 -7.34 1.75
CA ASP A 126 -11.70 -6.62 0.56
C ASP A 126 -12.15 -5.16 0.57
N ILE A 127 -11.33 -4.32 1.18
CA ILE A 127 -11.53 -2.87 1.26
C ILE A 127 -11.30 -2.11 -0.06
N THR A 128 -10.99 -2.80 -1.16
CA THR A 128 -10.73 -2.16 -2.46
C THR A 128 -11.85 -2.36 -3.46
N GLU A 129 -12.73 -3.34 -3.24
CA GLU A 129 -13.76 -3.79 -4.18
C GLU A 129 -14.66 -2.67 -4.70
N GLU A 130 -15.05 -1.72 -3.83
CA GLU A 130 -15.99 -0.63 -4.19
C GLU A 130 -15.47 0.28 -5.32
N TRP A 131 -14.16 0.50 -5.40
CA TRP A 131 -13.56 1.47 -6.33
C TRP A 131 -12.74 0.81 -7.43
N ARG A 132 -12.66 -0.53 -7.39
CA ARG A 132 -11.84 -1.31 -8.29
C ARG A 132 -12.51 -1.42 -9.66
N GLU A 133 -11.87 -0.82 -10.67
CA GLU A 133 -12.28 -0.98 -12.06
C GLU A 133 -11.35 -1.96 -12.78
N TRP A 134 -10.05 -1.85 -12.48
CA TRP A 134 -8.94 -2.60 -13.08
C TRP A 134 -9.09 -2.75 -14.57
#